data_AF-A0A5D5AJ79-F1
#
_entry.id   AF-A0A5D5AJ79-F1
#
_cell.length_a   1.000
_cell.length_b   1.000
_cell.length_c   1.000
_cell.angle_alpha   90.00
_cell.angle_beta   90.00
_cell.angle_gamma   90.00
#
_symmetry.space_group_name_H-M   'P 1'
#
loop_
_entity.id
_entity.type
_entity.pdbx_description
1 polymer ?
#
loop_
_entity_poly.entity_id
_entity_poly.type
_entity_poly.pdbx_seq_one_letter_code
_entity_poly.pdbx_strand_id
1 'polypeptide(L)' 'MVNTLGVGTRLVLDAVVIALWVLFLALLFLGRTWPRWAFYVALVVGVAVYVNVTAPWTRGRAQRD' A
#
# COMPACT_ATOMS: atom_id res chain seq x y z
N MET A 1 -7.04 -6.24 27.43
CA MET A 1 -7.63 -6.67 26.14
C MET A 1 -6.98 -5.85 25.05
N VAL A 2 -6.21 -6.46 24.16
CA VAL A 2 -5.72 -5.79 22.95
C VAL A 2 -6.94 -5.27 22.20
N ASN A 3 -7.01 -3.97 21.89
CA ASN A 3 -8.09 -3.37 21.09
C ASN A 3 -8.00 -3.91 19.65
N THR A 4 -8.47 -5.13 19.42
CA THR A 4 -8.59 -5.80 18.11
C THR A 4 -9.34 -4.97 17.09
N LEU A 5 -10.21 -4.06 17.56
CA LEU A 5 -10.90 -3.05 16.76
C LEU A 5 -9.91 -2.19 15.94
N GLY A 6 -8.75 -1.82 16.49
CA GLY A 6 -7.76 -1.00 15.77
C GLY A 6 -6.98 -1.76 14.69
N VAL A 7 -6.81 -3.08 14.84
CA VAL A 7 -6.09 -3.92 13.87
C VAL A 7 -6.99 -4.25 12.68
N GLY A 8 -8.25 -4.62 12.94
CA GLY A 8 -9.22 -4.93 11.88
C GLY A 8 -9.49 -3.72 10.98
N THR A 9 -9.69 -2.53 11.55
CA THR A 9 -9.92 -1.31 10.76
C THR A 9 -8.72 -0.94 9.89
N ARG A 10 -7.48 -1.11 10.39
CA ARG A 10 -6.27 -0.87 9.59
C ARG A 10 -6.16 -1.84 8.41
N LEU A 11 -6.47 -3.11 8.64
CA LEU A 11 -6.43 -4.13 7.59
C LEU A 11 -7.44 -3.84 6.47
N VAL A 12 -8.66 -3.43 6.83
CA VAL A 12 -9.70 -3.04 5.86
C VAL A 12 -9.26 -1.79 5.09
N LEU A 13 -8.70 -0.80 5.77
CA LEU A 13 -8.20 0.41 5.13
C LEU A 13 -7.07 0.08 4.13
N ASP A 14 -6.11 -0.76 4.51
CA ASP A 14 -5.03 -1.21 3.62
C ASP A 14 -5.59 -1.93 2.39
N ALA A 15 -6.54 -2.85 2.58
CA ALA A 15 -7.16 -3.58 1.47
C ALA A 15 -7.89 -2.63 0.50
N VAL A 16 -8.62 -1.65 1.03
CA VAL A 16 -9.32 -0.63 0.23
C VAL A 16 -8.33 0.24 -0.54
N VAL A 17 -7.25 0.68 0.08
CA VAL A 17 -6.20 1.49 -0.56
C VAL A 17 -5.52 0.71 -1.69
N ILE A 18 -5.16 -0.55 -1.45
CA ILE A 18 -4.55 -1.41 -2.47
C ILE A 18 -5.54 -1.66 -3.61
N ALA A 19 -6.80 -1.95 -3.32
CA ALA A 19 -7.83 -2.18 -4.34
C ALA A 19 -8.07 -0.93 -5.20
N LEU A 20 -8.15 0.25 -4.59
CA LEU A 20 -8.25 1.53 -5.29
C LEU A 20 -7.04 1.78 -6.19
N TRP A 21 -5.84 1.46 -5.71
CA TRP A 21 -4.61 1.61 -6.49
C TRP A 21 -4.59 0.69 -7.71
N VAL A 22 -4.92 -0.59 -7.52
CA VAL A 22 -5.00 -1.58 -8.61
C VAL A 22 -6.09 -1.20 -9.61
N LEU A 23 -7.25 -0.74 -9.15
CA LEU A 23 -8.33 -0.28 -10.02
C LEU A 23 -7.92 0.96 -10.83
N PHE A 24 -7.22 1.91 -10.21
CA PHE A 24 -6.65 3.07 -10.89
C PHE A 24 -5.66 2.64 -11.98
N LEU A 25 -4.73 1.73 -11.67
CA LEU A 25 -3.80 1.18 -12.66
C LEU A 25 -4.53 0.45 -13.79
N ALA A 26 -5.54 -0.36 -13.47
CA ALA A 26 -6.34 -1.07 -14.46
C ALA A 26 -6.98 -0.08 -15.43
N LEU A 27 -7.69 0.94 -14.93
CA LEU A 27 -8.33 1.97 -15.77
C LEU A 27 -7.31 2.77 -16.60
N LEU A 28 -6.17 3.09 -16.01
CA LEU A 28 -5.11 3.88 -16.64
C LEU A 28 -4.43 3.11 -17.78
N PHE A 29 -4.32 1.79 -17.67
CA PHE A 29 -3.75 0.90 -18.69
C PHE A 29 -4.78 0.33 -19.68
N LEU A 30 -6.07 0.31 -19.34
CA LEU A 30 -7.12 -0.30 -20.16
C LEU A 30 -7.30 0.39 -21.53
N GLY A 31 -7.06 1.71 -21.61
CA GLY A 31 -7.38 2.50 -22.80
C GLY A 31 -6.20 3.13 -23.52
N ARG A 32 -4.96 2.94 -23.05
CA ARG A 32 -3.81 3.71 -23.54
C ARG A 32 -2.63 2.78 -23.76
N THR A 33 -1.98 2.87 -24.93
CA THR A 33 -0.76 2.12 -25.28
C THR A 33 0.41 2.66 -24.48
N TRP A 34 0.41 2.37 -23.18
CA TRP A 34 1.44 2.86 -22.27
C TRP A 34 2.76 2.16 -22.54
N PRO A 35 3.88 2.90 -22.46
CA PRO A 35 5.20 2.30 -22.44
C PRO A 35 5.34 1.35 -21.25
N ARG A 36 5.99 0.19 -21.46
CA ARG A 36 6.16 -0.87 -20.46
C ARG A 36 6.76 -0.35 -19.14
N TRP A 37 7.67 0.61 -19.22
CA TRP A 37 8.34 1.21 -18.05
C TRP A 37 7.40 1.92 -17.09
N ALA A 38 6.35 2.56 -17.59
CA ALA A 38 5.42 3.31 -16.74
C ALA A 38 4.55 2.39 -15.87
N PHE A 39 4.27 1.16 -16.32
CA PHE A 39 3.59 0.16 -15.50
C PHE A 39 4.46 -0.24 -14.30
N TYR A 40 5.76 -0.45 -14.56
CA TYR A 40 6.71 -0.80 -13.51
C TYR A 40 6.90 0.33 -12.49
N VAL A 41 6.99 1.59 -12.95
CA VAL A 41 7.07 2.75 -12.05
C VAL A 41 5.82 2.83 -11.17
N ALA A 42 4.63 2.65 -11.75
CA ALA A 42 3.39 2.75 -11.01
C ALA A 42 3.18 1.60 -10.01
N LEU A 43 3.68 0.40 -10.31
CA LEU A 43 3.79 -0.71 -9.36
C LEU A 43 4.72 -0.36 -8.18
N VAL A 44 5.92 0.17 -8.48
CA VAL A 44 6.89 0.55 -7.45
C VAL A 44 6.36 1.66 -6.55
N VAL A 45 5.65 2.65 -7.10
CA VAL A 45 5.00 3.71 -6.32
C VAL A 45 3.97 3.12 -5.36
N GLY A 46 3.14 2.17 -5.82
CA GLY A 46 2.18 1.47 -4.96
C GLY A 46 2.86 0.77 -3.78
N VAL A 47 3.95 0.03 -4.06
CA VAL A 47 4.76 -0.65 -3.03
C VAL A 47 5.40 0.36 -2.07
N ALA A 48 5.96 1.46 -2.57
CA ALA A 48 6.61 2.48 -1.76
C ALA A 48 5.62 3.17 -0.80
N VAL A 49 4.41 3.48 -1.28
CA VAL A 49 3.33 4.03 -0.45
C VAL A 49 2.90 3.02 0.62
N TYR A 50 2.71 1.75 0.23
CA TYR A 50 2.36 0.69 1.18
C TYR A 50 3.42 0.51 2.27
N VAL A 51 4.69 0.47 1.88
CA VAL A 51 5.82 0.33 2.83
C VAL A 51 5.90 1.55 3.75
N ASN A 52 5.65 2.77 3.27
CA ASN A 52 5.67 3.96 4.11
C ASN A 52 4.57 3.93 5.19
N VAL A 53 3.38 3.45 4.83
CA VAL A 53 2.24 3.30 5.75
C VAL A 53 2.45 2.17 6.76
N THR A 54 3.10 1.07 6.36
CA THR A 54 3.36 -0.10 7.23
C THR A 54 4.68 -0.04 8.00
N ALA A 55 5.60 0.85 7.63
CA ALA A 55 6.87 1.07 8.33
C ALA A 55 6.83 1.64 9.77
N PRO A 56 5.71 2.10 10.39
CA PRO A 56 5.77 2.55 11.78
C PRO A 56 6.14 1.43 12.77
N TRP A 57 6.10 0.16 12.36
CA TRP A 57 6.21 -0.98 13.27
C TRP A 57 7.64 -1.40 13.65
N THR A 58 8.68 -0.93 12.98
CA THR A 58 10.08 -1.32 13.28
C THR A 58 10.78 -0.41 14.28
N ARG A 59 10.30 0.82 14.52
CA ARG A 59 10.97 1.75 15.47
C ARG A 59 10.60 1.54 16.94
N GLY A 60 9.60 0.72 17.25
CA GLY A 60 9.13 0.51 18.62
C GLY A 60 9.95 -0.49 19.46
N ARG A 61 10.87 -1.25 18.87
CA ARG A 61 11.58 -2.34 19.56
C ARG A 61 13.10 -2.16 19.73
N ALA A 62 13.71 -1.16 19.09
CA ALA A 62 15.16 -0.94 19.17
C ALA A 62 15.60 0.00 20.31
N GLN A 63 14.67 0.51 21.14
CA GLN A 63 14.94 1.52 22.17
C GLN A 63 14.90 0.96 23.60
N ARG A 64 15.12 -0.35 23.77
CA ARG A 64 15.03 -1.03 25.08
C ARG A 64 16.33 -1.68 25.55
N ASP A 65 17.46 -1.31 24.96
CA ASP A 65 18.79 -1.78 25.38
C ASP A 65 19.59 -0.64 26.01
#